data_AF-A0A818NWT7-F1
#
_entry.id   AF-A0A818NWT7-F1
#
_cell.length_a   1.000
_cell.length_b   1.000
_cell.length_c   1.000
_cell.angle_alpha   90.00
_cell.angle_beta   90.00
_cell.angle_gamma   90.00
#
_symmetry.space_group_name_H-M   'P 1'
#
loop_
_entity.id
_entity.type
_entity.pdbx_description
1 polymer ?
#
loop_
_entity_poly.entity_id
_entity_poly.type
_entity_poly.pdbx_seq_one_letter_code
_entity_poly.pdbx_strand_id
1 'polypeptide(L)'
;MSQTSIILSCVLISIFLTNLCWASLLLVDRKNPCRAYGNASVYDITNLVKTWPVTLKGTGFDGREYIYWWSCAGKTRQCEDTDTAICQQRIDEPVLRFNAGNVSPQLWFGLFNGAAVQNNLTWDIIYPNLQSDPSLIDGTGIRVTVVHFIVDPNIEKPLLTMNGENKYTEYSITVRGKCIGQPAINQTSFIQGYCDPQTGQIVPALIPITNGLICVSCDGSTNSGCNDPYNPSTSGDLPVPYNTYCAKVVYSTYVERIAGGRSCTSGHSGDIL
;
A
#
# COMPACT_ATOMS: atom_id res chain seq x y z
N MET A 1 40.22 25.12 2.56
CA MET A 1 38.82 25.10 2.08
C MET A 1 38.09 26.26 2.73
N SER A 2 37.43 27.10 1.95
CA SER A 2 36.69 28.26 2.46
C SER A 2 35.46 27.83 3.25
N GLN A 3 35.16 28.49 4.37
CA GLN A 3 33.94 28.29 5.18
C GLN A 3 32.66 28.32 4.31
N THR A 4 32.67 29.09 3.22
CA THR A 4 31.55 29.18 2.27
C THR A 4 31.31 27.90 1.47
N SER A 5 32.34 27.11 1.16
CA SER A 5 32.18 25.85 0.42
C SER A 5 31.53 24.76 1.29
N ILE A 6 31.80 24.74 2.59
CA ILE A 6 31.21 23.77 3.52
C ILE A 6 29.70 24.05 3.70
N ILE A 7 29.33 25.32 3.86
CA ILE A 7 27.92 25.73 4.02
C ILE A 7 27.12 25.40 2.75
N LEU A 8 27.66 25.67 1.57
CA LEU A 8 26.99 25.38 0.30
C LEU A 8 26.78 23.88 0.10
N SER A 9 27.78 23.05 0.43
CA SER A 9 27.65 21.59 0.37
C SER A 9 26.61 21.06 1.36
N CYS A 10 26.55 21.58 2.59
CA CYS A 10 25.53 21.18 3.56
C CYS A 10 24.11 21.57 3.12
N VAL A 11 23.92 22.75 2.54
CA VAL A 11 22.61 23.19 2.02
C VAL A 11 22.17 22.32 0.84
N LEU A 12 23.09 22.02 -0.09
CA LEU A 12 22.78 21.15 -1.23
C LEU A 12 22.47 19.72 -0.80
N ILE A 13 23.23 19.16 0.16
CA ILE A 13 22.97 17.82 0.72
C ILE A 13 21.61 17.81 1.45
N SER A 14 21.28 18.83 2.25
CA SER A 14 19.99 18.92 2.91
C SER A 14 18.83 19.03 1.91
N ILE A 15 18.96 19.84 0.85
CA ILE A 15 17.96 19.93 -0.22
C ILE A 15 17.82 18.58 -0.94
N PHE A 16 18.93 17.90 -1.20
CA PHE A 16 18.92 16.59 -1.86
C PHE A 16 18.25 15.52 -0.97
N LEU A 17 18.59 15.47 0.32
CA LEU A 17 18.01 14.52 1.28
C LEU A 17 16.53 14.80 1.56
N THR A 18 16.10 16.07 1.59
CA THR A 18 14.67 16.40 1.78
C THR A 18 13.79 16.03 0.58
N ASN A 19 14.36 15.91 -0.62
CA ASN A 19 13.61 15.55 -1.83
C ASN A 19 13.60 14.04 -2.12
N LEU A 20 14.41 13.23 -1.43
CA LEU A 20 14.57 11.80 -1.72
C LEU A 20 13.62 10.85 -0.96
N CYS A 21 12.81 11.35 -0.01
CA CYS A 21 12.08 10.48 0.93
C CYS A 21 10.54 10.62 0.92
N TRP A 22 9.92 10.84 -0.24
CA TRP A 22 8.46 11.11 -0.23
C TRP A 22 7.65 9.84 -0.45
N ALA A 23 8.09 8.92 -1.31
CA ALA A 23 7.40 7.66 -1.54
C ALA A 23 8.09 6.51 -0.80
N SER A 24 7.36 5.78 0.04
CA SER A 24 7.86 4.54 0.65
C SER A 24 7.16 3.33 0.06
N LEU A 25 7.92 2.23 -0.04
CA LEU A 25 7.38 0.93 -0.41
C LEU A 25 6.39 0.45 0.66
N LEU A 26 5.19 0.09 0.24
CA LEU A 26 4.13 -0.43 1.11
C LEU A 26 4.08 -1.96 1.06
N LEU A 27 3.65 -2.56 2.16
CA LEU A 27 3.43 -4.00 2.28
C LEU A 27 2.06 -4.37 1.71
N VAL A 28 2.05 -5.11 0.61
CA VAL A 28 0.82 -5.66 0.00
C VAL A 28 0.18 -6.71 0.92
N ASP A 29 -1.14 -6.65 1.07
CA ASP A 29 -1.91 -7.69 1.75
C ASP A 29 -1.92 -8.98 0.92
N ARG A 30 -1.35 -10.06 1.47
CA ARG A 30 -1.29 -11.37 0.81
C ARG A 30 -2.67 -11.97 0.53
N LYS A 31 -3.70 -11.63 1.31
CA LYS A 31 -5.07 -12.14 1.13
C LYS A 31 -5.89 -11.25 0.20
N ASN A 32 -5.52 -9.99 0.07
CA ASN A 32 -6.21 -9.00 -0.74
C ASN A 32 -5.20 -8.10 -1.47
N PRO A 33 -4.71 -8.50 -2.66
CA PRO A 33 -3.70 -7.72 -3.40
C PRO A 33 -4.17 -6.30 -3.79
N CYS A 34 -5.47 -6.00 -3.67
CA CYS A 34 -5.99 -4.65 -3.84
C CYS A 34 -5.78 -3.74 -2.61
N ARG A 35 -5.05 -4.20 -1.60
CA ARG A 35 -4.81 -3.48 -0.35
C ARG A 35 -3.33 -3.52 0.02
N ALA A 36 -2.82 -2.41 0.54
CA ALA A 36 -1.47 -2.30 1.07
C ALA A 36 -1.43 -1.49 2.37
N TYR A 37 -0.44 -1.81 3.21
CA TYR A 37 -0.23 -1.20 4.52
C TYR A 37 1.21 -0.67 4.63
N GLY A 38 1.39 0.42 5.35
CA GLY A 38 2.72 0.96 5.62
C GLY A 38 2.63 2.40 6.09
N ASN A 39 3.71 2.92 6.67
CA ASN A 39 3.81 4.33 7.05
C ASN A 39 2.65 4.89 7.90
N ALA A 40 2.15 4.07 8.84
CA ALA A 40 0.95 4.39 9.60
C ALA A 40 -0.19 4.82 8.67
N SER A 41 -0.49 4.05 7.62
CA SER A 41 -1.55 4.33 6.64
C SER A 41 -1.99 3.02 5.98
N VAL A 42 -3.24 2.98 5.52
CA VAL A 42 -3.80 1.85 4.78
C VAL A 42 -4.38 2.36 3.48
N TYR A 43 -4.02 1.71 2.39
CA TYR A 43 -4.52 1.97 1.05
C TYR A 43 -5.36 0.77 0.62
N ASP A 44 -6.59 1.00 0.18
CA ASP A 44 -7.51 -0.08 -0.20
C ASP A 44 -8.35 0.31 -1.42
N ILE A 45 -8.05 -0.33 -2.54
CA ILE A 45 -8.73 -0.11 -3.82
C ILE A 45 -9.68 -1.26 -4.17
N THR A 46 -9.99 -2.18 -3.25
CA THR A 46 -10.87 -3.34 -3.51
C THR A 46 -12.20 -2.90 -4.12
N ASN A 47 -12.77 -1.82 -3.58
CA ASN A 47 -14.05 -1.27 -4.01
C ASN A 47 -13.89 -0.12 -5.03
N LEU A 48 -12.73 0.06 -5.67
CA LEU A 48 -12.50 1.15 -6.62
C LEU A 48 -13.51 1.13 -7.78
N VAL A 49 -13.81 -0.06 -8.29
CA VAL A 49 -14.82 -0.28 -9.32
C VAL A 49 -15.85 -1.29 -8.82
N LYS A 50 -17.07 -1.21 -9.35
CA LYS A 50 -18.16 -2.14 -8.99
C LYS A 50 -17.89 -3.58 -9.43
N THR A 51 -17.16 -3.75 -10.53
CA THR A 51 -16.89 -5.06 -11.12
C THR A 51 -15.49 -5.07 -11.69
N TRP A 52 -14.69 -6.02 -11.23
CA TRP A 52 -13.37 -6.33 -11.75
C TRP A 52 -13.44 -7.50 -12.75
N PRO A 53 -12.57 -7.56 -13.78
CA PRO A 53 -11.64 -6.52 -14.21
C PRO A 53 -12.38 -5.31 -14.81
N VAL A 54 -11.76 -4.13 -14.76
CA VAL A 54 -12.23 -2.94 -15.49
C VAL A 54 -11.65 -2.93 -16.89
N THR A 55 -12.44 -2.48 -17.86
CA THR A 55 -12.02 -2.35 -19.27
C THR A 55 -11.68 -0.89 -19.58
N LEU A 56 -10.50 -0.65 -20.12
CA LEU A 56 -10.02 0.65 -20.56
C LEU A 56 -9.69 0.59 -22.05
N LYS A 57 -9.89 1.70 -22.76
CA LYS A 57 -9.42 1.85 -24.14
C LYS A 57 -8.24 2.81 -24.15
N GLY A 58 -7.24 2.52 -24.98
CA GLY A 58 -6.08 3.38 -25.15
C GLY A 58 -5.35 3.10 -26.45
N THR A 59 -4.43 3.99 -26.80
CA THR A 59 -3.60 3.86 -27.99
C THR A 59 -2.23 3.33 -27.59
N GLY A 60 -1.77 2.28 -28.27
CA GLY A 60 -0.44 1.73 -28.05
C GLY A 60 0.64 2.57 -28.70
N PHE A 61 1.92 2.25 -28.44
CA PHE A 61 3.04 3.02 -28.97
C PHE A 61 3.14 2.95 -30.51
N ASP A 62 2.55 1.93 -31.12
CA ASP A 62 2.46 1.72 -32.56
C ASP A 62 1.31 2.52 -33.22
N GLY A 63 0.59 3.33 -32.44
CA GLY A 63 -0.52 4.15 -32.90
C GLY A 63 -1.83 3.38 -33.09
N ARG A 64 -1.87 2.08 -32.78
CA ARG A 64 -3.09 1.26 -32.88
C ARG A 64 -3.94 1.36 -31.62
N GLU A 65 -5.22 1.04 -31.75
CA GLU A 65 -6.14 1.00 -30.61
C GLU A 65 -6.15 -0.36 -29.92
N TYR A 66 -6.18 -0.31 -28.59
CA TYR A 66 -6.16 -1.48 -27.73
C TYR A 66 -7.25 -1.40 -26.67
N ILE A 67 -7.66 -2.58 -26.24
CA ILE A 67 -8.43 -2.79 -25.02
C ILE A 67 -7.48 -3.30 -23.95
N TYR A 68 -7.57 -2.70 -22.76
CA TYR A 68 -6.84 -3.11 -21.57
C TYR A 68 -7.83 -3.56 -20.51
N TRP A 69 -7.63 -4.76 -19.97
CA TRP A 69 -8.33 -5.22 -18.78
C TRP A 69 -7.41 -5.11 -17.60
N TRP A 70 -7.83 -4.37 -16.58
CA TRP A 70 -7.07 -4.22 -15.34
C TRP A 70 -7.83 -4.87 -14.18
N SER A 71 -7.11 -5.66 -13.39
CA SER A 71 -7.56 -6.26 -12.13
C SER A 71 -6.47 -6.10 -11.08
N CYS A 72 -6.76 -5.42 -9.97
CA CYS A 72 -5.86 -5.36 -8.82
C CYS A 72 -5.65 -6.72 -8.12
N ALA A 73 -6.35 -7.77 -8.55
CA ALA A 73 -6.24 -9.13 -8.00
C ALA A 73 -5.81 -10.20 -9.01
N GLY A 74 -5.34 -9.79 -10.20
CA GLY A 74 -4.69 -10.72 -11.15
C GLY A 74 -5.65 -11.59 -11.95
N LYS A 75 -6.96 -11.33 -11.88
CA LYS A 75 -8.00 -12.19 -12.47
C LYS A 75 -8.67 -11.53 -13.67
N THR A 76 -7.88 -11.13 -14.67
CA THR A 76 -8.45 -10.58 -15.91
C THR A 76 -9.23 -11.62 -16.72
N ARG A 77 -8.80 -12.89 -16.69
CA ARG A 77 -9.33 -14.01 -17.51
C ARG A 77 -9.23 -13.79 -19.02
N GLN A 78 -8.51 -12.76 -19.46
CA GLN A 78 -8.32 -12.46 -20.88
C GLN A 78 -6.96 -12.96 -21.38
N CYS A 79 -5.93 -12.85 -20.55
CA CYS A 79 -4.62 -13.44 -20.81
C CYS A 79 -4.54 -14.83 -20.16
N GLU A 80 -3.65 -15.68 -20.67
CA GLU A 80 -3.49 -17.06 -20.22
C GLU A 80 -2.95 -17.15 -18.78
N ASP A 81 -2.04 -16.25 -18.39
CA ASP A 81 -1.43 -16.26 -17.07
C ASP A 81 -2.47 -15.89 -15.99
N THR A 82 -2.58 -16.75 -14.98
CA THR A 82 -3.58 -16.66 -13.89
C THR A 82 -3.33 -15.52 -12.90
N ASP A 83 -2.15 -14.89 -12.96
CA ASP A 83 -1.73 -13.76 -12.12
C ASP A 83 -1.64 -12.43 -12.92
N THR A 84 -2.21 -12.40 -14.14
CA THR A 84 -2.19 -11.21 -14.98
C THR A 84 -3.06 -10.10 -14.38
N ALA A 85 -2.43 -9.04 -13.90
CA ALA A 85 -3.08 -7.82 -13.44
C ALA A 85 -3.59 -6.98 -14.61
N ILE A 86 -2.80 -6.84 -15.67
CA ILE A 86 -3.17 -6.10 -16.88
C ILE A 86 -2.99 -6.98 -18.11
N CYS A 87 -4.07 -7.14 -18.86
CA CYS A 87 -4.05 -7.80 -20.16
C CYS A 87 -4.39 -6.79 -21.25
N GLN A 88 -3.63 -6.81 -22.34
CA GLN A 88 -3.80 -5.95 -23.50
C GLN A 88 -4.28 -6.78 -24.70
N GLN A 89 -5.20 -6.26 -25.49
CA GLN A 89 -5.63 -6.87 -26.75
C GLN A 89 -5.80 -5.81 -27.83
N ARG A 90 -5.30 -6.12 -29.02
CA ARG A 90 -5.54 -5.32 -30.22
C ARG A 90 -7.01 -5.35 -30.63
N ILE A 91 -7.56 -4.19 -30.99
CA ILE A 91 -8.95 -4.13 -31.46
C ILE A 91 -9.08 -4.72 -32.87
N ASP A 92 -8.09 -4.48 -33.73
CA ASP A 92 -8.02 -4.97 -35.11
C ASP A 92 -7.61 -6.45 -35.22
N GLU A 93 -6.88 -6.96 -34.22
CA GLU A 93 -6.38 -8.34 -34.16
C GLU A 93 -6.76 -8.99 -32.81
N PRO A 94 -8.04 -9.31 -32.56
CA PRO A 94 -8.54 -9.68 -31.23
C PRO A 94 -8.03 -11.02 -30.68
N VAL A 95 -7.39 -11.82 -31.53
CA VAL A 95 -6.75 -13.09 -31.15
C VAL A 95 -5.43 -12.83 -30.43
N LEU A 96 -4.76 -11.70 -30.70
CA LEU A 96 -3.49 -11.35 -30.08
C LEU A 96 -3.72 -10.64 -28.76
N ARG A 97 -3.26 -11.29 -27.68
CA ARG A 97 -3.34 -10.78 -26.31
C ARG A 97 -1.96 -10.80 -25.68
N PHE A 98 -1.65 -9.75 -24.94
CA PHE A 98 -0.35 -9.54 -24.31
C PHE A 98 -0.54 -9.33 -22.82
N ASN A 99 0.28 -10.01 -22.01
CA ASN A 99 0.43 -9.67 -20.61
C ASN A 99 1.16 -8.31 -20.54
N ALA A 100 0.58 -7.35 -19.81
CA ALA A 100 1.13 -6.02 -19.60
C ALA A 100 1.44 -5.75 -18.11
N GLY A 101 1.25 -6.72 -17.22
CA GLY A 101 1.62 -6.63 -15.82
C GLY A 101 1.00 -7.74 -14.96
N ASN A 102 1.74 -8.17 -13.95
CA ASN A 102 1.37 -9.22 -13.00
C ASN A 102 1.16 -8.67 -11.58
N VAL A 103 0.28 -9.30 -10.81
CA VAL A 103 0.04 -8.94 -9.40
C VAL A 103 1.21 -9.34 -8.51
N SER A 104 1.95 -10.40 -8.83
CA SER A 104 3.12 -10.81 -8.07
C SER A 104 4.38 -10.79 -8.94
N PRO A 105 5.38 -9.93 -8.66
CA PRO A 105 5.47 -8.99 -7.54
C PRO A 105 4.99 -7.57 -7.90
N GLN A 106 3.79 -7.16 -7.47
CA GLN A 106 3.40 -5.76 -7.54
C GLN A 106 4.10 -4.94 -6.44
N LEU A 107 4.40 -3.69 -6.75
CA LEU A 107 5.04 -2.75 -5.82
C LEU A 107 4.10 -1.57 -5.58
N TRP A 108 3.90 -1.21 -4.33
CA TRP A 108 3.07 -0.08 -3.94
C TRP A 108 3.95 1.01 -3.36
N PHE A 109 3.80 2.24 -3.84
CA PHE A 109 4.56 3.40 -3.39
C PHE A 109 3.62 4.48 -2.92
N GLY A 110 3.68 4.83 -1.64
CA GLY A 110 2.79 5.85 -1.05
C GLY A 110 3.53 6.80 -0.12
N LEU A 111 2.91 7.95 0.16
CA LEU A 111 3.48 8.94 1.06
C LEU A 111 3.52 8.48 2.52
N PHE A 112 4.53 8.93 3.26
CA PHE A 112 4.55 8.78 4.71
C PHE A 112 3.42 9.59 5.35
N ASN A 113 2.68 8.99 6.29
CA ASN A 113 1.52 9.62 6.94
C ASN A 113 0.52 10.21 5.92
N GLY A 114 0.23 9.47 4.85
CA GLY A 114 -0.63 9.93 3.77
C GLY A 114 -2.02 10.41 4.24
N ALA A 115 -2.52 9.90 5.36
CA ALA A 115 -3.79 10.33 5.94
C ALA A 115 -3.83 11.80 6.38
N ALA A 116 -2.66 12.40 6.68
CA ALA A 116 -2.55 13.83 6.99
C ALA A 116 -2.57 14.72 5.73
N VAL A 117 -2.35 14.12 4.55
CA VAL A 117 -2.36 14.80 3.25
C VAL A 117 -3.69 14.49 2.56
N GLN A 118 -4.71 15.31 2.81
CA GLN A 118 -6.05 15.06 2.27
C GLN A 118 -6.25 15.58 0.84
N ASN A 119 -5.45 16.56 0.41
CA ASN A 119 -5.53 17.17 -0.91
C ASN A 119 -4.27 16.83 -1.71
N ASN A 120 -4.44 16.45 -2.98
CA ASN A 120 -3.36 16.09 -3.90
C ASN A 120 -2.45 14.95 -3.42
N LEU A 121 -2.96 14.06 -2.56
CA LEU A 121 -2.25 12.83 -2.24
C LEU A 121 -2.11 12.01 -3.52
N THR A 122 -0.88 11.58 -3.79
CA THR A 122 -0.58 10.66 -4.87
C THR A 122 0.07 9.40 -4.33
N TRP A 123 -0.19 8.29 -5.01
CA TRP A 123 0.51 7.02 -4.79
C TRP A 123 0.48 6.21 -6.08
N ASP A 124 1.40 5.25 -6.19
CA ASP A 124 1.57 4.46 -7.40
C ASP A 124 1.52 2.97 -7.08
N ILE A 125 1.00 2.19 -8.03
CA ILE A 125 1.15 0.74 -8.06
C ILE A 125 1.87 0.37 -9.34
N ILE A 126 2.96 -0.39 -9.21
CA ILE A 126 3.72 -0.92 -10.33
C ILE A 126 3.42 -2.42 -10.45
N TYR A 127 2.98 -2.84 -11.63
CA TYR A 127 2.75 -4.23 -12.01
C TYR A 127 3.81 -4.64 -13.04
N PRO A 128 4.85 -5.39 -12.63
CA PRO A 128 5.87 -5.86 -13.56
C PRO A 128 5.31 -6.85 -14.58
N ASN A 129 5.78 -6.77 -15.82
CA ASN A 129 5.41 -7.75 -16.84
C ASN A 129 6.32 -8.98 -16.75
N LEU A 130 5.84 -10.04 -16.11
CA LEU A 130 6.51 -11.33 -16.07
C LEU A 130 5.92 -12.22 -17.16
N GLN A 131 6.52 -12.21 -18.34
CA GLN A 131 6.11 -13.11 -19.43
C GLN A 131 6.73 -14.50 -19.25
N SER A 132 5.90 -15.53 -19.38
CA SER A 132 6.31 -16.93 -19.43
C SER A 132 6.90 -17.31 -20.80
N ASP A 133 6.44 -16.67 -21.88
CA ASP A 133 6.97 -16.84 -23.25
C ASP A 133 7.54 -15.52 -23.82
N PRO A 134 8.87 -15.40 -23.99
CA PRO A 134 9.52 -14.19 -24.48
C PRO A 134 9.38 -13.97 -26.00
N SER A 135 8.71 -14.86 -26.74
CA SER A 135 8.61 -14.80 -28.20
C SER A 135 7.57 -13.81 -28.74
N LEU A 136 6.69 -13.28 -27.88
CA LEU A 136 5.72 -12.25 -28.24
C LEU A 136 6.36 -10.85 -28.16
N ILE A 137 6.02 -10.01 -29.14
CA ILE A 137 6.73 -8.79 -29.59
C ILE A 137 6.92 -7.70 -28.51
N ASP A 138 6.30 -7.83 -27.33
CA ASP A 138 6.50 -6.91 -26.20
C ASP A 138 7.73 -7.21 -25.33
N GLY A 139 8.56 -8.18 -25.74
CA GLY A 139 10.01 -8.12 -25.57
C GLY A 139 10.54 -8.07 -24.13
N THR A 140 11.10 -9.18 -23.68
CA THR A 140 12.08 -9.28 -22.57
C THR A 140 11.59 -9.11 -21.12
N GLY A 141 10.31 -8.83 -20.87
CA GLY A 141 9.80 -8.69 -19.48
C GLY A 141 10.34 -7.45 -18.74
N ILE A 142 10.84 -6.45 -19.48
CA ILE A 142 11.37 -5.19 -18.93
C ILE A 142 10.27 -4.16 -18.69
N ARG A 143 9.13 -4.27 -19.38
CA ARG A 143 8.03 -3.31 -19.28
C ARG A 143 7.26 -3.49 -17.97
N VAL A 144 6.69 -2.40 -17.46
CA VAL A 144 5.82 -2.41 -16.29
C VAL A 144 4.53 -1.64 -16.59
N THR A 145 3.41 -2.01 -15.99
CA THR A 145 2.29 -1.08 -15.90
C THR A 145 2.41 -0.26 -14.62
N VAL A 146 2.39 1.06 -14.75
CA VAL A 146 2.27 1.97 -13.61
C VAL A 146 0.83 2.50 -13.55
N VAL A 147 0.23 2.36 -12.38
CA VAL A 147 -1.09 2.94 -12.08
C VAL A 147 -0.89 4.09 -11.11
N HIS A 148 -1.11 5.30 -11.61
CA HIS A 148 -1.00 6.54 -10.84
C HIS A 148 -2.34 6.90 -10.21
N PHE A 149 -2.35 7.06 -8.89
CA PHE A 149 -3.53 7.49 -8.15
C PHE A 149 -3.37 8.94 -7.72
N ILE A 150 -4.38 9.76 -7.97
CA ILE A 150 -4.37 11.19 -7.66
C ILE A 150 -5.69 11.54 -6.97
N VAL A 151 -5.60 11.90 -5.69
CA VAL A 151 -6.77 12.40 -4.96
C VAL A 151 -7.13 13.79 -5.47
N ASP A 152 -8.32 13.89 -6.06
CA ASP A 152 -8.87 15.13 -6.61
C ASP A 152 -10.28 15.38 -6.04
N PRO A 153 -10.45 16.35 -5.13
CA PRO A 153 -11.73 16.60 -4.47
C PRO A 153 -12.84 17.06 -5.43
N ASN A 154 -12.49 17.49 -6.65
CA ASN A 154 -13.46 17.96 -7.64
C ASN A 154 -14.07 16.82 -8.46
N ILE A 155 -13.52 15.61 -8.36
CA ILE A 155 -13.96 14.44 -9.11
C ILE A 155 -14.73 13.52 -8.15
N GLU A 156 -16.05 13.67 -8.08
CA GLU A 156 -16.89 12.94 -7.11
C GLU A 156 -16.86 11.41 -7.28
N LYS A 157 -16.65 10.91 -8.50
CA LYS A 157 -16.56 9.47 -8.79
C LYS A 157 -15.22 9.11 -9.40
N PRO A 158 -14.60 7.97 -9.02
CA PRO A 158 -13.35 7.53 -9.63
C PRO A 158 -13.40 7.53 -11.16
N LEU A 159 -12.46 8.25 -11.77
CA LEU A 159 -12.20 8.27 -13.21
C LEU A 159 -10.92 7.49 -13.47
N LEU A 160 -11.03 6.46 -14.30
CA LEU A 160 -9.91 5.62 -14.72
C LEU A 160 -9.61 5.90 -16.19
N THR A 161 -8.35 6.09 -16.54
CA THR A 161 -7.93 6.42 -17.91
C THR A 161 -6.65 5.68 -18.27
N MET A 162 -6.60 5.09 -19.46
CA MET A 162 -5.36 4.59 -20.03
C MET A 162 -4.69 5.74 -20.79
N ASN A 163 -3.55 6.23 -20.28
CA ASN A 163 -2.84 7.37 -20.86
C ASN A 163 -2.03 6.99 -22.10
N GLY A 164 -1.77 5.69 -22.28
CA GLY A 164 -1.02 5.14 -23.39
C GLY A 164 0.25 4.43 -22.93
N GLU A 165 1.16 4.26 -23.88
CA GLU A 165 2.35 3.45 -23.72
C GLU A 165 3.62 4.23 -24.00
N ASN A 166 4.61 4.11 -23.10
CA ASN A 166 5.99 4.37 -23.45
C ASN A 166 6.55 3.12 -24.15
N LYS A 167 7.06 3.31 -25.37
CA LYS A 167 7.61 2.28 -26.25
C LYS A 167 8.59 1.31 -25.57
N TYR A 168 9.31 1.76 -24.55
CA TYR A 168 10.41 0.98 -23.99
C TYR A 168 10.19 0.45 -22.57
N THR A 169 9.31 1.08 -21.79
CA THR A 169 9.35 0.89 -20.32
C THR A 169 8.00 0.72 -19.67
N GLU A 170 6.93 1.31 -20.20
CA GLU A 170 5.76 1.57 -19.37
C GLU A 170 4.43 1.52 -20.13
N TYR A 171 3.41 0.97 -19.47
CA TYR A 171 1.99 1.24 -19.71
C TYR A 171 1.50 2.15 -18.58
N SER A 172 0.78 3.23 -18.89
CA SER A 172 0.37 4.20 -17.88
C SER A 172 -1.15 4.27 -17.74
N ILE A 173 -1.64 3.96 -16.54
CA ILE A 173 -3.03 4.13 -16.15
C ILE A 173 -3.10 5.23 -15.09
N THR A 174 -4.09 6.11 -15.16
CA THR A 174 -4.38 7.07 -14.09
C THR A 174 -5.75 6.82 -13.49
N VAL A 175 -5.82 6.90 -12.17
CA VAL A 175 -7.03 6.87 -11.35
C VAL A 175 -7.13 8.20 -10.62
N ARG A 176 -8.20 8.96 -10.90
CA ARG A 176 -8.47 10.24 -10.21
C ARG A 176 -9.82 10.21 -9.53
N GLY A 177 -9.91 10.81 -8.36
CA GLY A 177 -11.18 10.92 -7.67
C GLY A 177 -11.02 11.46 -6.27
N LYS A 178 -12.13 11.89 -5.69
CA LYS A 178 -12.22 12.38 -4.32
C LYS A 178 -12.00 11.26 -3.31
N CYS A 179 -12.54 10.07 -3.58
CA CYS A 179 -12.31 8.86 -2.80
C CYS A 179 -12.00 7.70 -3.73
N ILE A 180 -10.76 7.22 -3.66
CA ILE A 180 -10.17 6.23 -4.55
C ILE A 180 -9.34 5.19 -3.78
N GLY A 181 -9.56 5.07 -2.47
CA GLY A 181 -8.88 4.09 -1.62
C GLY A 181 -7.69 4.67 -0.84
N GLN A 182 -7.56 5.99 -0.81
CA GLN A 182 -6.51 6.66 -0.05
C GLN A 182 -6.68 6.49 1.46
N PRO A 183 -5.58 6.56 2.24
CA PRO A 183 -5.66 6.68 3.69
C PRO A 183 -6.43 7.94 4.10
N ALA A 184 -7.22 7.83 5.16
CA ALA A 184 -8.02 8.94 5.68
C ALA A 184 -8.12 8.86 7.21
N ILE A 185 -8.26 10.02 7.86
CA ILE A 185 -8.51 10.13 9.29
C ILE A 185 -9.87 10.77 9.51
N ASN A 186 -10.69 10.12 10.32
CA ASN A 186 -11.86 10.77 10.87
C ASN A 186 -11.43 11.70 12.03
N GLN A 187 -11.50 13.01 11.81
CA GLN A 187 -11.02 14.01 12.78
C GLN A 187 -11.84 14.05 14.08
N THR A 188 -13.09 13.59 14.09
CA THR A 188 -13.91 13.59 15.31
C THR A 188 -13.70 12.37 16.18
N SER A 189 -13.36 11.22 15.58
CA SER A 189 -13.12 9.97 16.32
C SER A 189 -11.64 9.57 16.40
N PHE A 190 -10.75 10.30 15.74
CA PHE A 190 -9.31 9.98 15.58
C PHE A 190 -9.06 8.57 15.03
N ILE A 191 -10.06 7.99 14.35
CA ILE A 191 -9.94 6.66 13.74
C ILE A 191 -9.27 6.83 12.37
N GLN A 192 -8.19 6.08 12.19
CA GLN A 192 -7.51 5.98 10.91
C GLN A 192 -8.09 4.83 10.08
N GLY A 193 -8.20 5.07 8.79
CA GLY A 193 -8.73 4.11 7.84
C GLY A 193 -8.38 4.49 6.41
N TYR A 194 -9.26 4.14 5.49
CA TYR A 194 -9.19 4.54 4.10
C TYR A 194 -10.53 5.11 3.64
N CYS A 195 -10.52 5.96 2.61
CA CYS A 195 -11.77 6.40 1.98
C CYS A 195 -12.28 5.32 1.02
N ASP A 196 -13.46 4.76 1.31
CA ASP A 196 -14.10 3.79 0.45
C ASP A 196 -14.56 4.45 -0.88
N PRO A 197 -14.13 3.94 -2.05
CA PRO A 197 -14.43 4.59 -3.33
C PRO A 197 -15.89 4.59 -3.76
N GLN A 198 -16.73 3.69 -3.22
CA GLN A 198 -18.15 3.60 -3.60
C GLN A 198 -19.03 4.51 -2.73
N THR A 199 -18.72 4.59 -1.44
CA THR A 199 -19.53 5.29 -0.44
C THR A 199 -18.97 6.66 -0.09
N GLY A 200 -17.69 6.91 -0.34
CA GLY A 200 -16.99 8.11 0.11
C GLY A 200 -16.81 8.19 1.63
N GLN A 201 -17.11 7.12 2.35
CA GLN A 201 -16.98 7.06 3.81
C GLN A 201 -15.59 6.59 4.22
N ILE A 202 -15.13 7.07 5.38
CA ILE A 202 -13.90 6.57 6.00
C ILE A 202 -14.22 5.23 6.66
N VAL A 203 -13.65 4.15 6.14
CA VAL A 203 -13.77 2.81 6.72
C VAL A 203 -12.57 2.57 7.64
N PRO A 204 -12.79 2.26 8.93
CA PRO A 204 -11.70 1.93 9.85
C PRO A 204 -10.88 0.77 9.31
N ALA A 205 -9.56 0.95 9.21
CA ALA A 205 -8.69 -0.15 8.82
C ALA A 205 -8.29 -0.93 10.07
N LEU A 206 -8.78 -2.15 10.19
CA LEU A 206 -8.18 -3.13 11.09
C LEU A 206 -6.83 -3.51 10.47
N ILE A 207 -5.76 -2.85 10.89
CA ILE A 207 -4.40 -3.29 10.53
C ILE A 207 -4.28 -4.71 11.10
N PRO A 208 -4.07 -5.75 10.29
CA PRO A 208 -3.83 -7.08 10.82
C PRO A 208 -2.52 -7.02 11.59
N ILE A 209 -2.63 -6.86 12.91
CA ILE A 209 -1.53 -7.11 13.82
C ILE A 209 -1.29 -8.60 13.67
N THR A 210 -0.18 -8.98 13.03
CA THR A 210 0.33 -10.35 13.09
C THR A 210 0.22 -10.81 14.54
N ASN A 211 -0.59 -11.83 14.81
CA ASN A 211 -0.93 -12.35 16.15
C ASN A 211 0.26 -12.31 17.12
N GLY A 212 0.44 -11.17 17.78
CA GLY A 212 1.51 -10.89 18.70
C GLY A 212 0.86 -10.25 19.89
N LEU A 213 0.66 -11.04 20.95
CA LEU A 213 0.27 -10.51 22.25
C LEU A 213 1.39 -9.58 22.72
N ILE A 214 1.14 -8.29 22.75
CA ILE A 214 2.05 -7.33 23.39
C ILE A 214 1.71 -7.35 24.89
N CYS A 215 2.63 -7.89 25.68
CA CYS A 215 2.56 -7.79 27.13
C CYS A 215 3.08 -6.39 27.52
N VAL A 216 2.20 -5.55 28.06
CA VAL A 216 2.60 -4.24 28.58
C VAL A 216 2.84 -4.40 30.08
N SER A 217 4.08 -4.18 30.51
CA SER A 217 4.41 -4.08 31.94
C SER A 217 4.19 -2.63 32.37
N CYS A 218 3.19 -2.39 33.21
CA CYS A 218 3.01 -1.09 33.85
C CYS A 218 3.61 -1.20 35.26
N ASP A 219 4.75 -0.57 35.51
CA ASP A 219 5.27 -0.45 36.87
C ASP A 219 4.34 0.45 37.68
N GLY A 220 3.70 -0.14 38.68
CA GLY A 220 2.68 0.48 39.53
C GLY A 220 3.23 1.46 40.55
N SER A 221 4.17 2.33 40.19
CA SER A 221 4.57 3.43 41.07
C SER A 221 4.76 4.73 40.29
N THR A 222 3.83 5.65 40.54
CA THR A 222 3.80 7.08 40.19
C THR A 222 3.12 7.48 38.87
N ASN A 223 2.31 8.54 38.96
CA ASN A 223 1.39 9.12 37.98
C ASN A 223 2.08 9.79 36.77
N SER A 224 2.97 9.09 36.06
CA SER A 224 3.58 9.65 34.85
C SER A 224 4.09 8.58 33.89
N GLY A 225 3.48 8.51 32.70
CA GLY A 225 4.08 7.98 31.47
C GLY A 225 4.12 6.47 31.31
N CYS A 226 3.27 5.93 30.44
CA CYS A 226 3.60 4.67 29.75
C CYS A 226 4.79 4.97 28.83
N ASN A 227 5.99 4.52 29.19
CA ASN A 227 7.15 4.66 28.30
C ASN A 227 7.04 3.69 27.12
N ASP A 228 7.25 4.22 25.92
CA ASP A 228 7.39 3.49 24.66
C ASP A 228 8.52 2.44 24.77
N PRO A 229 8.29 1.18 24.35
CA PRO A 229 9.33 0.17 24.35
C PRO A 229 10.14 0.26 23.05
N TYR A 230 10.99 1.27 22.91
CA TYR A 230 12.06 1.24 21.92
C TYR A 230 13.39 1.66 22.56
N ASN A 231 13.98 0.75 23.34
CA ASN A 231 15.42 0.77 23.59
C ASN A 231 15.94 -0.65 23.87
N PRO A 232 16.77 -1.24 22.99
CA PRO A 232 17.41 -2.52 23.25
C PRO A 232 18.76 -2.27 23.95
N SER A 233 18.85 -2.44 25.27
CA SER A 233 20.15 -2.67 25.92
C SER A 233 20.08 -3.34 27.30
N THR A 234 20.84 -4.44 27.37
CA THR A 234 21.62 -4.99 28.50
C THR A 234 20.93 -5.55 29.75
N SER A 235 20.96 -6.88 29.83
CA SER A 235 21.41 -7.74 30.96
C SER A 235 21.09 -7.34 32.40
N GLY A 236 20.44 -8.26 33.13
CA GLY A 236 20.55 -8.36 34.59
C GLY A 236 19.31 -9.01 35.22
N ASP A 237 19.48 -10.21 35.77
CA ASP A 237 18.51 -10.90 36.62
C ASP A 237 18.02 -10.01 37.78
N LEU A 238 16.76 -9.59 37.77
CA LEU A 238 16.06 -9.03 38.93
C LEU A 238 14.56 -9.38 38.90
N PRO A 239 13.91 -9.51 40.08
CA PRO A 239 12.63 -10.19 40.24
C PRO A 239 11.47 -9.38 39.66
N VAL A 240 10.61 -10.06 38.92
CA VAL A 240 9.39 -9.53 38.29
C VAL A 240 8.46 -8.91 39.34
N PRO A 241 8.17 -7.59 39.31
CA PRO A 241 7.09 -7.03 40.11
C PRO A 241 5.74 -7.33 39.46
N TYR A 242 4.76 -7.58 40.32
CA TYR A 242 3.40 -7.97 40.01
C TYR A 242 2.64 -6.88 39.24
N ASN A 243 2.32 -7.16 37.96
CA ASN A 243 1.02 -6.96 37.29
C ASN A 243 1.20 -6.91 35.76
N THR A 244 1.45 -8.06 35.14
CA THR A 244 1.45 -8.18 33.68
C THR A 244 0.00 -8.24 33.19
N TYR A 245 -0.42 -7.26 32.38
CA TYR A 245 -1.72 -7.30 31.70
C TYR A 245 -1.51 -7.69 30.24
N CYS A 246 -2.20 -8.75 29.80
CA CYS A 246 -2.35 -9.06 28.38
C CYS A 246 -3.31 -8.02 27.78
N ALA A 247 -2.79 -7.10 26.96
CA ALA A 247 -3.58 -6.14 26.22
C ALA A 247 -3.81 -6.66 24.80
N LYS A 248 -5.06 -6.68 24.35
CA LYS A 248 -5.34 -6.80 22.91
C LYS A 248 -5.21 -5.40 22.34
N VAL A 249 -4.15 -5.18 21.57
CA VAL A 249 -4.03 -3.97 20.75
C VAL A 249 -5.14 -4.06 19.71
N VAL A 250 -6.12 -3.15 19.77
CA VAL A 250 -7.22 -3.12 18.81
C VAL A 250 -6.89 -2.14 17.68
N TYR A 251 -6.01 -1.16 17.94
CA TYR A 251 -5.51 -0.16 17.00
C TYR A 251 -4.09 0.29 17.40
N SER A 252 -3.26 0.77 16.48
CA SER A 252 -1.95 1.36 16.83
C SER A 252 -2.05 2.59 17.76
N THR A 253 -3.26 3.12 17.97
CA THR A 253 -3.54 4.28 18.83
C THR A 253 -4.53 4.00 19.97
N TYR A 254 -5.00 2.76 20.15
CA TYR A 254 -6.00 2.44 21.17
C TYR A 254 -5.79 1.05 21.78
N VAL A 255 -5.52 1.04 23.09
CA VAL A 255 -5.39 -0.17 23.91
C VAL A 255 -6.67 -0.35 24.70
N GLU A 256 -7.45 -1.37 24.38
CA GLU A 256 -8.63 -1.72 25.17
C GLU A 256 -8.20 -2.63 26.33
N ARG A 257 -8.43 -2.20 27.56
CA ARG A 257 -8.12 -3.00 28.75
C ARG A 257 -9.10 -4.16 28.83
N ILE A 258 -8.64 -5.40 28.64
CA ILE A 258 -9.48 -6.58 28.84
C ILE A 258 -9.80 -6.67 30.34
N ALA A 259 -11.01 -6.29 30.72
CA ALA A 259 -11.52 -6.49 32.07
C ALA A 259 -11.79 -7.99 32.28
N GLY A 260 -10.76 -8.70 32.73
CA GLY A 260 -10.82 -10.15 32.96
C GLY A 260 -9.41 -10.72 33.05
N GLY A 261 -8.75 -10.46 34.18
CA GLY A 261 -7.38 -10.90 34.41
C GLY A 261 -7.22 -12.42 34.25
N ARG A 262 -6.37 -12.82 33.29
CA ARG A 262 -5.63 -14.06 33.37
C ARG A 262 -4.16 -13.75 33.09
N SER A 263 -3.32 -14.11 34.05
CA SER A 263 -1.87 -14.04 33.99
C SER A 263 -1.36 -14.75 32.74
N CYS A 264 -0.54 -14.05 31.94
CA CYS A 264 0.11 -14.59 30.76
C CYS A 264 1.22 -15.54 31.25
N THR A 265 0.89 -16.82 31.49
CA THR A 265 1.90 -17.86 31.76
C THR A 265 2.40 -18.40 30.43
N SER A 266 3.73 -18.47 30.29
CA SER A 266 4.42 -19.01 29.12
C SER A 266 3.99 -20.46 28.88
N GLY A 267 3.14 -20.67 27.88
CA GLY A 267 2.68 -21.98 27.44
C GLY A 267 3.37 -22.37 26.13
N HIS A 268 4.00 -23.53 26.15
CA HIS A 268 4.84 -24.15 25.13
C HIS A 268 4.32 -24.12 23.69
N SER A 269 5.28 -24.18 22.76
CA SER A 269 5.08 -24.61 21.38
C SER A 269 4.27 -25.90 21.31
N GLY A 270 3.16 -25.85 20.60
CA GLY A 270 2.47 -27.03 20.09
C GLY A 270 2.20 -26.81 18.62
N ASP A 271 2.79 -27.68 17.80
CA ASP A 271 2.44 -27.91 16.40
C ASP A 271 0.92 -28.06 16.23
N ILE A 272 0.41 -27.83 15.01
CA ILE A 272 -0.51 -28.71 14.26
C ILE A 272 -0.95 -28.01 12.96
N LEU A 273 -0.72 -28.73 11.85
CA LEU A 273 -1.45 -28.87 10.58
C LEU A 273 -2.49 -27.81 10.16
#